data_AF-A0A1H0XVQ7-F1
#
_entry.id   AF-A0A1H0XVQ7-F1
#
_cell.length_a   1.000
_cell.length_b   1.000
_cell.length_c   1.000
_cell.angle_alpha   90.00
_cell.angle_beta   90.00
_cell.angle_gamma   90.00
#
_symmetry.space_group_name_H-M   'P 1'
#
loop_
_entity.id
_entity.type
_entity.pdbx_description
1 polymer ?
#
loop_
_entity_poly.entity_id
_entity_poly.type
_entity_poly.pdbx_seq_one_letter_code
_entity_poly.pdbx_strand_id
1 'polypeptide(L)' 'MDQNKLGTYLKEMYSNAPEGYQVANIHLFGIKYADDILKNKYKVIDIVRASGLKKSYATEVSKGIKLSKYVVIKD' A
#
# COMPACT_ATOMS: atom_id res chain seq x y z
N MET A 1 3.85 1.63 12.61
CA MET A 1 2.47 2.05 12.31
C MET A 1 1.51 0.90 12.61
N ASP A 2 0.26 1.13 13.02
CA ASP A 2 -0.72 0.02 13.19
C ASP A 2 -1.41 -0.37 11.86
N GLN A 3 -1.96 -1.58 11.80
CA GLN A 3 -2.57 -2.15 10.58
C GLN A 3 -3.79 -1.37 10.07
N ASN A 4 -4.61 -0.80 10.96
CA ASN A 4 -5.80 -0.06 10.56
C ASN A 4 -5.43 1.29 9.95
N LYS A 5 -4.44 1.98 10.54
CA LYS A 5 -3.87 3.21 9.94
C LYS A 5 -3.28 2.97 8.56
N LEU A 6 -2.60 1.84 8.35
CA LEU A 6 -2.13 1.44 7.02
C LEU A 6 -3.30 1.27 6.04
N GLY A 7 -4.43 0.72 6.50
CA GLY A 7 -5.67 0.64 5.72
C GLY A 7 -6.21 2.02 5.35
N THR A 8 -6.26 2.95 6.31
CA THR A 8 -6.68 4.34 6.07
C THR A 8 -5.78 5.03 5.04
N TYR A 9 -4.45 4.94 5.18
CA TYR A 9 -3.52 5.55 4.23
C TYR A 9 -3.59 4.93 2.84
N LEU A 10 -3.79 3.61 2.74
CA LEU A 10 -4.02 2.96 1.46
C LEU A 10 -5.27 3.53 0.76
N LYS A 11 -6.35 3.74 1.52
CA LYS A 11 -7.59 4.33 1.00
C LYS A 11 -7.38 5.78 0.56
N GLU A 12 -6.71 6.58 1.36
CA GLU A 12 -6.41 7.98 1.03
C GLU A 12 -5.54 8.10 -0.22
N MET A 13 -4.47 7.32 -0.32
CA MET A 13 -3.60 7.32 -1.51
C MET A 13 -4.34 6.87 -2.77
N TYR A 14 -5.27 5.91 -2.66
CA TYR A 14 -6.13 5.52 -3.78
C TYR A 14 -7.12 6.62 -4.17
N SER A 15 -7.79 7.22 -3.19
CA SER A 15 -8.88 8.19 -3.41
C SER A 15 -8.38 9.56 -3.86
N ASN A 16 -7.18 9.97 -3.44
CA ASN A 16 -6.57 11.24 -3.80
C ASN A 16 -5.64 11.13 -5.01
N ALA A 17 -5.48 9.92 -5.58
CA ALA A 17 -4.69 9.75 -6.79
C ALA A 17 -5.33 10.49 -7.96
N PRO A 18 -4.53 11.10 -8.85
CA PRO A 18 -5.02 11.59 -10.12
C PRO A 18 -5.76 10.49 -10.90
N GLU A 19 -6.72 10.88 -11.74
CA GLU A 19 -7.48 9.93 -12.54
C GLU A 19 -6.54 9.05 -13.39
N GLY A 20 -6.73 7.74 -13.34
CA GLY A 20 -5.87 6.75 -14.01
C GLY A 20 -4.63 6.33 -13.20
N TYR A 21 -4.29 7.03 -12.10
CA TYR A 21 -3.11 6.75 -11.28
C TYR A 21 -3.41 6.00 -9.98
N GLN A 22 -4.65 5.52 -9.79
CA GLN A 22 -5.04 4.85 -8.54
C GLN A 22 -4.19 3.62 -8.24
N VAL A 23 -3.96 2.75 -9.25
CA VAL A 23 -3.14 1.54 -9.06
C VAL A 23 -1.66 1.88 -8.88
N ALA A 24 -1.15 2.89 -9.58
CA ALA A 24 0.21 3.39 -9.37
C ALA A 24 0.41 3.89 -7.94
N ASN A 25 -0.59 4.56 -7.36
CA ASN A 25 -0.56 4.99 -5.96
C ASN A 25 -0.68 3.81 -4.97
N ILE A 26 -1.38 2.73 -5.33
CA ILE A 26 -1.34 1.48 -4.54
C ILE A 26 0.08 0.88 -4.53
N HIS A 27 0.80 0.92 -5.65
CA HIS A 27 2.21 0.50 -5.69
C HIS A 27 3.08 1.42 -4.84
N LEU A 28 2.91 2.74 -4.97
CA LEU A 28 3.63 3.72 -4.17
C LEU A 28 3.39 3.53 -2.68
N PHE A 29 2.14 3.24 -2.26
CA PHE A 29 1.82 2.86 -0.89
C PHE A 29 2.65 1.66 -0.43
N GLY A 30 2.68 0.59 -1.25
CA GLY A 30 3.44 -0.62 -0.95
C GLY A 30 4.94 -0.35 -0.82
N ILE A 31 5.49 0.56 -1.63
CA ILE A 31 6.89 1.00 -1.55
C ILE A 31 7.12 1.79 -0.25
N LYS A 32 6.28 2.80 -0.01
CA LYS A 32 6.41 3.77 1.10
C LYS A 32 6.32 3.12 2.48
N TYR A 33 5.42 2.16 2.65
CA TYR A 33 5.15 1.53 3.96
C TYR A 33 5.67 0.09 4.05
N ALA A 34 6.54 -0.34 3.14
CA ALA A 34 7.11 -1.69 3.15
C ALA A 34 7.74 -2.06 4.49
N ASP A 35 8.53 -1.16 5.07
CA ASP A 35 9.22 -1.36 6.35
C ASP A 35 8.25 -1.61 7.50
N ASP A 36 7.22 -0.77 7.63
CA ASP A 36 6.19 -0.92 8.66
C ASP A 36 5.46 -2.26 8.52
N ILE A 37 5.08 -2.62 7.29
CA ILE A 37 4.33 -3.86 7.00
C ILE A 37 5.17 -5.08 7.33
N LEU A 38 6.44 -5.11 6.90
CA LEU A 38 7.34 -6.24 7.06
C LEU A 38 7.80 -6.41 8.52
N LYS A 39 8.18 -5.33 9.21
CA LYS A 39 8.63 -5.38 10.61
C LYS A 39 7.53 -5.89 11.54
N ASN A 40 6.28 -5.50 11.30
CA ASN A 40 5.14 -5.92 12.12
C ASN A 40 4.51 -7.24 11.65
N LYS A 41 5.02 -7.87 10.58
CA LYS A 41 4.50 -9.11 9.99
C LYS A 41 3.01 -9.03 9.65
N TYR A 42 2.53 -7.86 9.23
CA TYR A 42 1.14 -7.68 8.86
C TYR A 42 0.83 -8.40 7.55
N LYS A 43 -0.36 -8.99 7.48
CA LYS A 43 -0.84 -9.58 6.23
C LYS A 43 -1.41 -8.47 5.35
N VAL A 44 -0.90 -8.37 4.13
CA VAL A 44 -1.35 -7.36 3.15
C VAL A 44 -2.87 -7.42 2.92
N ILE A 45 -3.45 -8.62 2.91
CA ILE A 45 -4.90 -8.79 2.73
C ILE A 45 -5.74 -8.14 3.84
N ASP A 46 -5.21 -8.08 5.07
CA ASP A 46 -5.91 -7.50 6.20
C ASP A 46 -5.83 -5.96 6.17
N ILE A 47 -4.72 -5.40 5.70
CA ILE A 47 -4.58 -3.96 5.40
C ILE A 47 -5.56 -3.55 4.29
N VAL A 48 -5.62 -4.32 3.20
CA VAL A 48 -6.56 -4.04 2.09
C VAL A 48 -8.01 -4.14 2.58
N ARG A 49 -8.33 -5.14 3.41
CA ARG A 49 -9.67 -5.24 4.02
C ARG A 49 -10.00 -4.01 4.88
N ALA A 50 -9.06 -3.55 5.71
CA ALA A 50 -9.22 -2.36 6.52
C ALA A 50 -9.40 -1.08 5.69
N SER A 51 -8.81 -1.01 4.49
CA SER A 51 -8.98 0.13 3.56
C SER A 51 -10.35 0.20 2.88
N GLY A 52 -11.14 -0.88 2.92
CA GLY A 52 -12.40 -0.99 2.16
C GLY A 52 -12.23 -1.10 0.64
N LEU A 53 -11.00 -1.26 0.14
CA LEU A 53 -10.74 -1.47 -1.29
C LEU A 53 -10.95 -2.94 -1.70
N LYS A 54 -11.02 -3.17 -3.02
CA LYS A 54 -11.16 -4.53 -3.58
C LYS A 54 -9.98 -5.41 -3.15
N LYS A 55 -10.28 -6.62 -2.68
CA LYS A 55 -9.29 -7.62 -2.25
C LYS A 55 -8.21 -7.91 -3.32
N SER A 56 -8.55 -7.78 -4.60
CA SER A 56 -7.62 -7.95 -5.72
C SER A 56 -6.41 -7.01 -5.65
N TYR A 57 -6.53 -5.85 -5.00
CA TYR A 57 -5.42 -4.92 -4.84
C TYR A 57 -4.34 -5.38 -3.84
N ALA A 58 -4.57 -6.47 -3.09
CA ALA A 58 -3.52 -7.07 -2.26
C ALA A 58 -2.30 -7.50 -3.09
N THR A 59 -2.53 -7.95 -4.33
CA THR A 59 -1.46 -8.27 -5.28
C THR A 59 -0.65 -7.02 -5.64
N GLU A 60 -1.31 -5.88 -5.87
CA GLU A 60 -0.64 -4.64 -6.26
C GLU A 60 0.15 -4.02 -5.10
N VAL A 61 -0.37 -4.07 -3.87
CA VAL A 61 0.39 -3.68 -2.67
C VAL A 61 1.62 -4.58 -2.51
N SER A 62 1.46 -5.90 -2.68
CA SER A 62 2.57 -6.85 -2.54
C SER A 62 3.67 -6.62 -3.58
N LYS A 63 3.32 -6.21 -4.81
CA LYS A 63 4.29 -5.80 -5.83
C LYS A 63 5.04 -4.54 -5.40
N GLY A 64 4.34 -3.54 -4.83
CA GLY A 64 4.96 -2.34 -4.27
C GLY A 64 5.97 -2.65 -3.16
N ILE A 65 5.61 -3.54 -2.22
CA ILE A 65 6.51 -4.00 -1.15
C ILE A 65 7.75 -4.70 -1.72
N LYS A 66 7.62 -5.47 -2.81
CA LYS A 66 8.79 -6.09 -3.46
C LYS A 66 9.68 -5.05 -4.11
N LEU A 67 9.10 -4.02 -4.73
CA LEU A 67 9.83 -2.93 -5.38
C LEU A 67 10.61 -2.07 -4.38
N SER A 68 10.15 -1.94 -3.13
CA SER A 68 10.83 -1.13 -2.11
C SER A 68 12.29 -1.52 -1.87
N LYS A 69 12.68 -2.75 -2.22
CA LYS A 69 14.06 -3.23 -2.14
C LYS A 69 15.00 -2.62 -3.18
N TYR A 70 14.45 -2.06 -4.24
CA TYR A 70 15.20 -1.64 -5.43
C TYR A 70 15.02 -0.16 -5.77
N VAL A 71 14.17 0.56 -5.05
CA VAL A 71 13.84 1.96 -5.36
C VAL A 71 13.86 2.83 -4.13
N VAL A 72 14.17 4.11 -4.33
CA VAL A 72 14.03 5.18 -3.33
C VAL A 72 12.97 6.15 -3.85
N ILE A 73 12.04 6.55 -2.98
CA ILE A 73 11.00 7.53 -3.33
C ILE A 73 11.67 8.88 -3.53
N LYS A 74 11.32 9.59 -4.61
CA LYS A 74 11.76 10.96 -4.85
C LYS A 74 10.85 11.92 -4.08
N ASP A 75 11.46 12.89 -3.40
CA ASP A 75 10.79 14.02 -2.73
C ASP A 75 10.31 15.07 -3.73
#